data_AF-A0A1Q6NF12-F1
#
_entry.id   AF-A0A1Q6NF12-F1
#
_cell.length_a   1.000
_cell.length_b   1.000
_cell.length_c   1.000
_cell.angle_alpha   90.00
_cell.angle_beta   90.00
_cell.angle_gamma   90.00
#
_symmetry.space_group_name_H-M   'P 1'
#
loop_
_entity.id
_entity.type
_entity.pdbx_description
1 polymer ?
#
loop_
_entity_poly.entity_id
_entity_poly.type
_entity_poly.pdbx_seq_one_letter_code
_entity_poly.pdbx_strand_id
1 'polypeptide(L)' 'MKDEYDFTKARKNPYAKQLKQQITINIDVDTIDYFKEQSKQSGIPYQTLINLYLADCVAQKKQLQMTWK' A
#
# COMPACT_ATOMS: atom_id res chain seq x y z
N MET A 1 -4.85 34.83 -7.69
CA MET A 1 -5.55 33.53 -7.80
C MET A 1 -6.78 33.77 -8.67
N LYS A 2 -7.19 32.82 -9.53
CA LYS A 2 -8.45 32.98 -10.28
C LYS A 2 -9.61 32.58 -9.38
N ASP A 3 -10.63 33.42 -9.33
CA ASP A 3 -11.69 33.35 -8.30
C ASP A 3 -12.68 32.20 -8.49
N GLU A 4 -12.93 31.72 -9.72
CA GLU A 4 -13.87 30.62 -9.93
C GLU A 4 -13.40 29.69 -11.06
N TYR A 5 -13.26 28.40 -10.74
CA TYR A 5 -13.10 27.33 -11.71
C TYR A 5 -14.47 26.68 -11.93
N ASP A 6 -14.94 26.75 -13.17
CA ASP A 6 -16.15 26.04 -13.59
C ASP A 6 -15.83 24.55 -13.82
N PHE A 7 -16.22 23.70 -12.86
CA PHE A 7 -16.02 22.25 -12.90
C PHE A 7 -17.18 21.47 -13.53
N THR A 8 -18.16 22.13 -14.16
CA THR A 8 -19.36 21.48 -14.73
C THR A 8 -19.05 20.44 -15.81
N LYS A 9 -17.88 20.53 -16.46
CA LYS A 9 -17.37 19.56 -17.47
C LYS A 9 -16.22 18.69 -16.97
N ALA A 10 -15.90 18.71 -15.68
CA ALA A 10 -14.79 17.95 -15.14
C ALA A 10 -15.07 16.44 -15.21
N ARG A 11 -14.23 15.70 -15.92
CA ARG A 11 -14.27 14.23 -15.92
C ARG A 11 -13.60 13.72 -14.65
N LYS A 12 -14.29 12.81 -13.94
CA LYS A 12 -13.73 12.14 -12.76
C LYS A 12 -12.40 11.46 -13.17
N ASN A 13 -11.31 11.81 -12.50
CA ASN A 13 -10.01 11.25 -12.80
C ASN A 13 -10.10 9.70 -12.69
N PRO A 14 -9.84 8.94 -13.77
CA PRO A 14 -9.91 7.48 -13.73
C PRO A 14 -8.92 6.86 -12.73
N TYR A 15 -7.85 7.58 -12.40
CA TYR A 15 -6.84 7.21 -11.40
C TYR A 15 -7.26 7.56 -9.96
N ALA A 16 -8.38 8.27 -9.76
CA ALA A 16 -8.88 8.58 -8.43
C ALA A 16 -9.24 7.31 -7.62
N LYS A 17 -9.54 6.20 -8.30
CA LYS A 17 -9.81 4.90 -7.66
C LYS A 17 -8.57 4.24 -7.06
N GLN A 18 -7.37 4.68 -7.45
CA GLN A 18 -6.10 4.14 -6.98
C GLN A 18 -5.44 5.04 -5.92
N LEU A 19 -6.18 6.00 -5.35
CA LEU A 19 -5.65 6.78 -4.23
C LEU A 19 -5.26 5.82 -3.10
N LYS A 20 -3.99 5.92 -2.68
CA LYS A 20 -3.51 5.23 -1.49
C LYS A 20 -4.35 5.71 -0.31
N GLN A 21 -5.10 4.81 0.30
CA GLN A 21 -5.79 5.09 1.54
C GLN A 21 -4.77 5.02 2.68
N GLN A 22 -4.61 6.12 3.40
CA GLN A 22 -3.81 6.10 4.63
C GLN A 22 -4.60 5.36 5.71
N ILE A 23 -4.08 4.22 6.14
CA ILE A 23 -4.66 3.40 7.21
C ILE A 23 -3.60 3.11 8.28
N THR A 24 -4.04 2.98 9.52
CA THR A 24 -3.20 2.49 10.62
C THR A 24 -3.40 0.98 10.71
N ILE A 25 -2.31 0.22 10.65
CA ILE A 25 -2.31 -1.25 10.79
C ILE A 25 -1.38 -1.59 11.96
N ASN A 26 -1.84 -2.48 12.84
CA ASN A 26 -0.96 -3.07 13.86
C ASN A 26 -0.15 -4.19 13.23
N ILE A 27 1.17 -4.11 13.34
CA ILE A 27 2.12 -5.09 12.81
C ILE A 27 3.12 -5.39 13.93
N ASP A 28 3.51 -6.65 14.08
CA ASP A 28 4.50 -7.05 15.07
C ASP A 28 5.85 -6.36 14.82
N VAL A 29 6.56 -6.05 15.92
CA VAL A 29 7.84 -5.33 15.89
C VAL A 29 8.85 -6.09 15.03
N ASP A 30 8.93 -7.41 15.19
CA ASP A 30 9.86 -8.27 14.45
C ASP A 30 9.62 -8.21 12.93
N THR A 31 8.34 -8.12 12.52
CA THR A 31 7.99 -7.99 11.10
C THR A 31 8.42 -6.63 10.56
N ILE A 32 8.20 -5.55 11.34
CA ILE A 32 8.63 -4.21 10.95
C ILE A 32 10.16 -4.16 10.79
N ASP A 33 10.90 -4.75 11.73
CA ASP A 33 12.36 -4.72 11.72
C ASP A 33 12.94 -5.54 10.56
N TYR A 34 12.34 -6.69 10.23
CA TYR A 34 12.65 -7.43 9.00
C TYR A 34 12.53 -6.53 7.75
N PHE A 35 11.41 -5.83 7.58
CA PHE A 35 11.23 -4.96 6.41
C PHE A 35 12.12 -3.72 6.43
N LYS A 36 12.52 -3.21 7.60
CA LYS A 36 13.53 -2.16 7.71
C LYS A 36 14.90 -2.64 7.23
N GLU A 37 15.31 -3.85 7.57
CA GLU A 37 16.57 -4.42 7.07
C GLU A 37 16.52 -4.63 5.56
N GLN A 38 15.42 -5.17 5.04
CA GLN A 38 15.21 -5.33 3.59
C GLN A 38 15.20 -3.97 2.87
N SER A 39 14.68 -2.91 3.50
CA SER A 39 14.72 -1.55 2.94
C SER A 39 16.14 -1.01 2.77
N LYS A 40 17.04 -1.33 3.71
CA LYS A 40 18.46 -0.92 3.62
C LYS A 40 19.17 -1.57 2.43
N GLN A 41 18.81 -2.81 2.10
CA GLN A 41 19.41 -3.56 0.99
C GLN A 41 18.84 -3.16 -0.37
N SER A 42 17.52 -2.97 -0.45
CA SER A 42 16.82 -2.66 -1.71
C SER A 42 16.76 -1.17 -2.06
N GLY A 43 17.00 -0.28 -1.09
CA GLY A 43 16.82 1.17 -1.24
C GLY A 43 15.35 1.62 -1.30
N ILE A 44 14.39 0.70 -1.15
CA ILE A 44 12.96 0.99 -1.17
C ILE A 44 12.48 1.16 0.28
N PRO A 45 11.70 2.22 0.62
CA PRO A 45 11.18 2.38 1.97
C PRO A 45 10.40 1.16 2.47
N TYR A 46 10.59 0.78 3.74
CA TYR A 46 9.98 -0.43 4.32
C TYR A 46 8.44 -0.45 4.20
N GLN A 47 7.78 0.71 4.29
CA GLN A 47 6.33 0.84 4.10
C GLN A 47 5.89 0.46 2.68
N THR A 48 6.69 0.85 1.68
CA THR A 48 6.46 0.49 0.27
C THR A 48 6.67 -1.00 0.05
N LEU A 49 7.71 -1.59 0.67
CA LEU A 49 7.96 -3.03 0.61
C LEU A 49 6.80 -3.83 1.20
N ILE A 50 6.33 -3.46 2.40
CA ILE A 50 5.17 -4.11 3.03
C ILE A 50 3.97 -4.08 2.08
N ASN A 51 3.66 -2.92 1.50
CA ASN A 51 2.57 -2.80 0.55
C ASN A 51 2.77 -3.65 -0.72
N LEU A 52 4.00 -3.74 -1.23
CA LEU A 52 4.33 -4.57 -2.38
C LEU A 52 4.09 -6.06 -2.11
N TYR A 53 4.53 -6.54 -0.95
CA TYR A 53 4.33 -7.92 -0.51
C TYR A 53 2.85 -8.24 -0.28
N LEU A 54 2.07 -7.30 0.27
CA LEU A 54 0.63 -7.45 0.39
C LEU A 54 -0.05 -7.50 -0.98
N ALA A 55 0.37 -6.67 -1.94
CA ALA A 55 -0.15 -6.70 -3.30
C ALA A 55 0.16 -8.03 -4.01
N ASP A 56 1.38 -8.55 -3.85
CA ASP A 56 1.78 -9.86 -4.37
C ASP A 56 0.97 -11.01 -3.73
N CYS A 57 0.72 -10.93 -2.42
CA CYS A 57 -0.14 -11.88 -1.69
C CYS A 57 -1.56 -11.94 -2.29
N VAL A 58 -2.14 -10.78 -2.61
CA VAL A 58 -3.45 -10.67 -3.27
C VAL A 58 -3.39 -11.22 -4.70
N ALA A 59 -2.36 -10.88 -5.47
CA ALA A 59 -2.19 -11.36 -6.84
C ALA A 59 -2.07 -12.88 -6.92
N GLN A 60 -1.34 -13.48 -5.98
CA GLN A 60 -1.18 -14.93 -5.84
C GLN A 60 -2.37 -15.61 -5.16
N LYS A 61 -3.38 -14.83 -4.70
CA LYS A 61 -4.54 -15.31 -3.93
C LYS A 61 -4.12 -16.21 -2.77
N LYS A 62 -3.03 -15.87 -2.07
CA LYS A 62 -2.55 -16.65 -0.93
C LYS A 62 -3.64 -16.66 0.13
N GLN A 63 -4.09 -17.86 0.47
CA GLN A 63 -5.03 -18.07 1.56
C GLN A 63 -4.24 -18.55 2.78
N LEU A 64 -4.54 -17.95 3.94
CA LEU A 64 -3.98 -18.38 5.21
C LEU A 64 -4.37 -19.85 5.45
N GLN A 65 -3.38 -20.73 5.38
CA GLN A 65 -3.58 -22.13 5.72
C GLN A 65 -3.51 -22.24 7.25
N MET A 66 -4.67 -22.29 7.91
CA MET A 66 -4.79 -22.45 9.38
C MET A 66 -4.59 -23.91 9.81
N THR A 67 -3.69 -24.64 9.16
CA THR A 67 -3.35 -26.00 9.56
C THR A 67 -2.21 -25.92 10.56
N TRP A 68 -2.54 -25.64 11.82
CA TRP A 68 -1.62 -25.91 12.92
C TRP A 68 -1.51 -27.44 13.02
N LYS A 69 -0.34 -27.99 12.67
CA LYS A 69 -0.01 -29.40 12.87
C LYS A 69 1.03 -29.52 13.98
#